data_AF-A0A226HM90-F1
#
_entry.id   AF-A0A226HM90-F1
#
_cell.length_a   1.000
_cell.length_b   1.000
_cell.length_c   1.000
_cell.angle_alpha   90.00
_cell.angle_beta   90.00
_cell.angle_gamma   90.00
#
_symmetry.space_group_name_H-M   'P 1'
#
loop_
_entity.id
_entity.type
_entity.pdbx_description
1 polymer ?
#
loop_
_entity_poly.entity_id
_entity_poly.type
_entity_poly.pdbx_seq_one_letter_code
_entity_poly.pdbx_strand_id
1 'polypeptide(L)'
;MKLKFYIFLFLLSSAVFAQQKQIETSVDTTKNKIGTEFKLTLKTVVSSKSKVVFPKPKTIGSLEVIESYPIDTIKKNDTYELIKKYGLTQFDTGKYTIAPVQILIDKKPFFSDSVRVEVASVKVDTLQQKMYDIKGITIVDNGIGNWWIYVLITVLILGIGAFVYWYVKKRQQKKIEEEVYKTPIEKATSLLNNLEKKELWQKGEVKEYYSELTDIARNYIEEAIQIPAMESTTSELIQGIRTASTKKKMALTPETVENLERVLRQADLVKFAKSKPLDFEITEDRNKIQKVILTLDNAIPTELPTEEDELLNEAQRQRQIKIQLQKRRNKRIALAVGTVVFLLAATTTFFVATKGFTYVKDNLIGHPTKELLEGDWVKSEYGNPGVSIETPKVLKRMDTEKLLPKETMALLKEMQLFVYGSMIDNFYITVSTSKFKNPVDIDLAKALEGSLKVIEAQGGQNIIVKQEDFQTNEGITGVKGYGTMSILNPNSKTSTKAYYEILLFKQDQGLQQIMILHEEGDTYANEISERVLHSVELRKAAN
;
A
#
# COMPACT_ATOMS: atom_id res chain seq x y z
N MET A 1 -10.84 66.24 -94.20
CA MET A 1 -9.72 65.95 -93.25
C MET A 1 -10.11 65.05 -92.06
N LYS A 2 -11.36 65.07 -91.56
CA LYS A 2 -11.75 64.31 -90.35
C LYS A 2 -11.73 62.77 -90.49
N LEU A 3 -12.09 62.20 -91.64
CA LEU A 3 -12.12 60.73 -91.83
C LEU A 3 -10.72 60.07 -91.81
N LYS A 4 -9.70 60.74 -92.38
CA LYS A 4 -8.31 60.24 -92.35
C LYS A 4 -7.72 60.26 -90.94
N PHE A 5 -8.17 61.18 -90.08
CA PHE A 5 -7.75 61.26 -88.68
C PHE A 5 -8.31 60.10 -87.85
N TYR A 6 -9.56 59.71 -88.03
CA TYR A 6 -10.16 58.55 -87.33
C TYR A 6 -9.57 57.21 -87.76
N ILE A 7 -9.24 57.04 -89.06
CA ILE A 7 -8.56 55.82 -89.55
C ILE A 7 -7.14 55.72 -88.97
N PHE A 8 -6.42 56.85 -88.89
CA PHE A 8 -5.11 56.91 -88.26
C PHE A 8 -5.18 56.59 -86.75
N LEU A 9 -6.21 57.09 -86.03
CA LEU A 9 -6.41 56.78 -84.61
C LEU A 9 -6.74 55.30 -84.36
N PHE A 10 -7.50 54.66 -85.25
CA PHE A 10 -7.88 53.24 -85.15
C PHE A 10 -6.71 52.28 -85.48
N LEU A 11 -5.83 52.67 -86.41
CA LEU A 11 -4.57 51.98 -86.68
C LEU A 11 -3.54 52.17 -85.55
N LEU A 12 -3.55 53.30 -84.84
CA LEU A 12 -2.71 53.50 -83.67
C LEU A 12 -3.15 52.64 -82.47
N SER A 13 -4.46 52.40 -82.29
CA SER A 13 -4.97 51.56 -81.19
C SER A 13 -4.68 50.06 -81.38
N SER A 14 -4.51 49.59 -82.62
CA SER A 14 -4.21 48.17 -82.91
C SER A 14 -2.72 47.83 -82.75
N ALA A 15 -1.83 48.82 -82.83
CA ALA A 15 -0.39 48.62 -82.58
C ALA A 15 -0.05 48.41 -81.08
N VAL A 16 -0.92 48.83 -80.15
CA VAL A 16 -0.68 48.71 -78.70
C VAL A 16 -0.94 47.28 -78.18
N PHE A 17 -1.74 46.47 -78.87
CA PHE A 17 -2.10 45.11 -78.44
C PHE A 17 -1.14 44.01 -78.95
N ALA A 18 -0.05 44.35 -79.64
CA ALA A 18 0.89 43.39 -80.22
C ALA A 18 2.23 43.24 -79.44
N GLN A 19 2.33 43.72 -78.20
CA GLN A 19 3.49 43.43 -77.35
C GLN A 19 3.36 42.01 -76.76
N GLN A 20 3.89 41.02 -77.49
CA GLN A 20 4.12 39.69 -76.92
C GLN A 20 5.12 39.82 -75.76
N LYS A 21 4.67 39.53 -74.53
CA LYS A 21 5.56 39.55 -73.36
C LYS A 21 6.70 38.55 -73.57
N GLN A 22 7.95 39.00 -73.40
CA GLN A 22 9.15 38.17 -73.57
C GLN A 22 9.26 37.08 -72.48
N ILE A 23 8.69 37.33 -71.29
CA ILE A 23 8.62 36.38 -70.17
C ILE A 23 7.16 36.25 -69.74
N GLU A 24 6.66 35.02 -69.74
CA GLU A 24 5.37 34.64 -69.19
C GLU A 24 5.58 34.13 -67.76
N THR A 25 4.81 34.66 -66.81
CA THR A 25 4.91 34.33 -65.38
C THR A 25 3.61 33.72 -64.90
N SER A 26 3.67 32.55 -64.26
CA SER A 26 2.50 31.91 -63.66
C SER A 26 2.83 31.29 -62.31
N VAL A 27 1.82 31.15 -61.45
CA VAL A 27 1.91 30.48 -60.16
C VAL A 27 0.78 29.46 -60.08
N ASP A 28 1.03 28.32 -59.44
CA ASP A 28 0.06 27.23 -59.28
C ASP A 28 -1.16 27.60 -58.42
N THR A 29 -0.93 28.29 -57.30
CA THR A 29 -1.98 28.85 -56.44
C THR A 29 -1.61 30.24 -55.95
N THR A 30 -2.61 31.09 -55.74
CA THR A 30 -2.41 32.41 -55.12
C THR A 30 -2.64 32.40 -53.61
N LYS A 31 -3.09 31.26 -53.04
CA LYS A 31 -3.34 31.10 -51.61
C LYS A 31 -2.90 29.71 -51.14
N ASN A 32 -2.06 29.67 -50.11
CA ASN A 32 -1.57 28.42 -49.54
C ASN A 32 -1.40 28.51 -48.01
N LYS A 33 -1.25 27.37 -47.33
CA LYS A 33 -1.01 27.34 -45.88
C LYS A 33 0.45 27.67 -45.55
N ILE A 34 0.68 28.18 -44.34
CA ILE A 34 2.03 28.38 -43.79
C ILE A 34 2.92 27.14 -43.97
N GLY A 35 4.16 27.34 -44.43
CA GLY A 35 5.11 26.26 -44.71
C GLY A 35 4.84 25.43 -45.97
N THR A 36 3.80 25.74 -46.76
CA THR A 36 3.52 25.06 -48.05
C THR A 36 4.12 25.84 -49.22
N GLU A 37 4.58 25.13 -50.25
CA GLU A 37 5.23 25.72 -51.42
C GLU A 37 4.25 26.39 -52.41
N PHE A 38 4.68 27.50 -53.01
CA PHE A 38 4.13 28.11 -54.22
C PHE A 38 5.06 27.82 -55.39
N LYS A 39 4.53 27.31 -56.50
CA LYS A 39 5.34 26.98 -57.69
C LYS A 39 5.29 28.12 -58.70
N LEU A 40 6.31 28.98 -58.64
CA LEU A 40 6.53 30.03 -59.64
C LEU A 40 7.09 29.41 -60.92
N THR A 41 6.38 29.58 -62.03
CA THR A 41 6.81 29.15 -63.37
C THR A 41 7.12 30.37 -64.22
N LEU A 42 8.35 30.44 -64.73
CA LEU A 42 8.82 31.45 -65.68
C LEU A 42 9.05 30.78 -67.03
N LYS A 43 8.40 31.31 -68.06
CA LYS A 43 8.48 30.78 -69.42
C LYS A 43 8.95 31.85 -70.39
N THR A 44 9.88 31.50 -71.26
CA THR A 44 10.35 32.40 -72.33
C THR A 44 10.50 31.64 -73.63
N VAL A 45 10.16 32.31 -74.74
CA VAL A 45 10.30 31.78 -76.09
C VAL A 45 11.44 32.54 -76.78
N VAL A 46 12.47 31.82 -77.17
CA VAL A 46 13.70 32.40 -77.74
C VAL A 46 14.12 31.67 -79.02
N SER A 47 14.91 32.34 -79.86
CA SER A 47 15.49 31.71 -81.05
C SER A 47 16.45 30.59 -80.65
N SER A 48 16.60 29.59 -81.52
CA SER A 48 17.52 28.46 -81.31
C SER A 48 18.99 28.84 -81.06
N LYS A 49 19.40 30.06 -81.42
CA LYS A 49 20.76 30.60 -81.21
C LYS A 49 20.90 31.48 -79.96
N SER A 50 19.80 31.79 -79.27
CA SER A 50 19.81 32.68 -78.11
C SER A 50 20.27 31.97 -76.84
N LYS A 51 21.06 32.66 -76.02
CA LYS A 51 21.52 32.17 -74.71
C LYS A 51 20.69 32.77 -73.59
N VAL A 52 19.96 31.92 -72.85
CA VAL A 52 19.13 32.31 -71.70
C VAL A 52 19.78 31.88 -70.40
N VAL A 53 19.84 32.78 -69.43
CA VAL A 53 20.34 32.52 -68.08
C VAL A 53 19.26 32.87 -67.06
N PHE A 54 18.76 31.84 -66.39
CA PHE A 54 17.86 31.99 -65.24
C PHE A 54 18.68 32.18 -63.95
N PRO A 55 18.26 33.07 -63.05
CA PRO A 55 18.98 33.31 -61.79
C PRO A 55 18.80 32.13 -60.83
N LYS A 56 19.71 32.01 -59.84
CA LYS A 56 19.60 31.05 -58.73
C LYS A 56 19.51 31.79 -57.39
N PRO A 57 18.43 32.57 -57.16
CA PRO A 57 18.29 33.33 -55.93
C PRO A 57 18.00 32.39 -54.75
N LYS A 58 18.47 32.77 -53.55
CA LYS A 58 18.05 32.11 -52.29
C LYS A 58 16.69 32.62 -51.81
N THR A 59 16.32 33.84 -52.19
CA THR A 59 15.06 34.51 -51.83
C THR A 59 14.54 35.33 -53.00
N ILE A 60 13.22 35.40 -53.16
CA ILE A 60 12.55 36.25 -54.16
C ILE A 60 11.61 37.19 -53.42
N GLY A 61 12.03 38.44 -53.23
CA GLY A 61 11.35 39.36 -52.33
C GLY A 61 11.40 38.85 -50.89
N SER A 62 10.23 38.71 -50.26
CA SER A 62 10.09 38.19 -48.88
C SER A 62 9.92 36.68 -48.80
N LEU A 63 9.91 35.96 -49.93
CA LEU A 63 9.69 34.52 -49.99
C LEU A 63 11.01 33.77 -50.13
N GLU A 64 11.13 32.63 -49.46
CA GLU A 64 12.31 31.78 -49.51
C GLU A 64 12.24 30.79 -50.67
N VAL A 65 13.35 30.63 -51.41
CA VAL A 65 13.45 29.66 -52.51
C VAL A 65 13.93 28.33 -51.93
N ILE A 66 13.00 27.40 -51.73
CA ILE A 66 13.31 26.06 -51.23
C ILE A 66 13.83 25.13 -52.33
N GLU A 67 13.38 25.33 -53.57
CA GLU A 67 13.76 24.47 -54.68
C GLU A 67 13.88 25.24 -56.00
N SER A 68 14.91 24.93 -56.77
CA SER A 68 15.12 25.45 -58.12
C SER A 68 15.15 24.30 -59.12
N TYR A 69 13.98 23.97 -59.67
CA TYR A 69 13.79 22.85 -60.58
C TYR A 69 14.63 22.98 -61.87
N PRO A 70 14.99 21.86 -62.53
CA PRO A 70 15.68 21.91 -63.82
C PRO A 70 14.89 22.71 -64.88
N ILE A 71 15.59 23.20 -65.89
CA ILE A 71 14.96 23.94 -67.00
C ILE A 71 14.37 22.92 -67.98
N ASP A 72 13.06 23.00 -68.20
CA ASP A 72 12.40 22.20 -69.23
C ASP A 72 12.49 22.94 -70.57
N THR A 73 12.79 22.21 -71.66
CA THR A 73 12.95 22.78 -73.00
C THR A 73 11.99 22.10 -73.97
N ILE A 74 11.14 22.89 -74.63
CA ILE A 74 10.24 22.43 -75.69
C ILE A 74 10.68 23.08 -77.00
N LYS A 75 11.04 22.27 -77.99
CA LYS A 75 11.43 22.78 -79.32
C LYS A 75 10.17 23.00 -80.18
N LYS A 76 10.00 24.20 -80.72
CA LYS A 76 8.94 24.57 -81.67
C LYS A 76 9.58 25.21 -82.90
N ASN A 77 9.76 24.42 -83.95
CA ASN A 77 10.42 24.82 -85.21
C ASN A 77 11.79 25.50 -84.94
N ASP A 78 11.92 26.79 -85.25
CA ASP A 78 13.14 27.60 -85.07
C ASP A 78 13.27 28.26 -83.68
N THR A 79 12.35 27.98 -82.77
CA THR A 79 12.32 28.54 -81.41
C THR A 79 12.38 27.46 -80.33
N TYR A 80 12.97 27.82 -79.19
CA TYR A 80 12.90 27.05 -77.95
C TYR A 80 11.99 27.77 -76.96
N GLU A 81 11.08 27.01 -76.36
CA GLU A 81 10.31 27.42 -75.20
C GLU A 81 11.01 26.84 -73.96
N LEU A 82 11.58 27.71 -73.15
CA LEU A 82 12.27 27.37 -71.91
C LEU A 82 11.37 27.65 -70.72
N ILE A 83 11.20 26.66 -69.86
CA ILE A 83 10.36 26.73 -68.67
C ILE A 83 11.23 26.49 -67.44
N LYS A 84 11.24 27.44 -66.52
CA LYS A 84 11.96 27.37 -65.26
C LYS A 84 10.97 27.47 -64.11
N LYS A 85 11.05 26.54 -63.15
CA LYS A 85 10.22 26.56 -61.94
C LYS A 85 11.05 26.86 -60.70
N TYR A 86 10.45 27.58 -59.75
CA TYR A 86 10.96 27.81 -58.40
C TYR A 86 9.89 27.45 -57.38
N GLY A 87 10.26 26.66 -56.38
CA GLY A 87 9.45 26.41 -55.19
C GLY A 87 9.71 27.52 -54.17
N LEU A 88 8.68 28.28 -53.81
CA LEU A 88 8.74 29.41 -52.88
C LEU A 88 7.93 29.12 -51.63
N THR A 89 8.43 29.44 -50.44
CA THR A 89 7.68 29.26 -49.18
C THR A 89 7.78 30.47 -48.25
N GLN A 90 6.93 30.47 -47.23
CA GLN A 90 6.93 31.44 -46.14
C GLN A 90 6.42 30.80 -44.84
N PHE A 91 7.09 31.13 -43.74
CA PHE A 91 6.82 30.61 -42.40
C PHE A 91 6.00 31.57 -41.53
N ASP A 92 5.64 32.72 -42.07
CA ASP A 92 4.75 33.70 -41.45
C ASP A 92 3.43 33.82 -42.24
N THR A 93 2.34 34.08 -41.52
CA THR A 93 1.03 34.28 -42.15
C THR A 93 0.87 35.72 -42.62
N GLY A 94 0.29 35.92 -43.80
CA GLY A 94 0.16 37.26 -44.38
C GLY A 94 -0.01 37.28 -45.89
N LYS A 95 -0.03 38.49 -46.45
CA LYS A 95 -0.06 38.73 -47.90
C LYS A 95 1.31 39.16 -48.35
N TYR A 96 1.87 38.43 -49.30
CA TYR A 96 3.21 38.65 -49.84
C TYR A 96 3.15 38.90 -51.33
N THR A 97 4.19 39.53 -51.87
CA THR A 97 4.35 39.73 -53.31
C THR A 97 5.63 39.04 -53.77
N ILE A 98 5.51 38.11 -54.71
CA ILE A 98 6.64 37.55 -55.45
C ILE A 98 7.22 38.69 -56.28
N ALA A 99 8.45 39.10 -55.93
CA ALA A 99 9.15 40.17 -56.62
C ALA A 99 9.52 39.78 -58.06
N PRO A 100 9.56 40.74 -59.01
CA PRO A 100 10.04 40.50 -60.38
C PRO A 100 11.44 39.85 -60.41
N VAL A 101 11.56 38.76 -61.16
CA VAL A 101 12.79 37.98 -61.31
C VAL A 101 13.48 38.40 -62.60
N GLN A 102 14.77 38.75 -62.52
CA GLN A 102 15.57 39.14 -63.67
C GLN A 102 16.12 37.91 -64.41
N ILE A 103 15.84 37.80 -65.71
CA ILE A 103 16.34 36.76 -66.61
C ILE A 103 17.16 37.43 -67.70
N LEU A 104 18.34 36.88 -68.02
CA LEU A 104 19.21 37.40 -69.07
C LEU A 104 18.99 36.61 -70.36
N ILE A 105 18.59 37.28 -71.44
CA ILE A 105 18.48 36.71 -72.79
C ILE A 105 19.48 37.45 -73.67
N ASP A 106 20.49 36.75 -74.20
CA ASP A 106 21.58 37.34 -74.99
C ASP A 106 22.24 38.54 -74.31
N LYS A 107 22.48 38.41 -72.99
CA LYS A 107 23.03 39.44 -72.09
C LYS A 107 22.13 40.66 -71.86
N LYS A 108 20.91 40.68 -72.39
CA LYS A 108 19.92 41.74 -72.11
C LYS A 108 19.00 41.32 -70.95
N PRO A 109 18.75 42.19 -69.97
CA PRO A 109 17.89 41.89 -68.84
C PRO A 109 16.41 42.03 -69.18
N PHE A 110 15.63 41.01 -68.81
CA PHE A 110 14.17 40.99 -68.86
C PHE A 110 13.63 40.60 -67.47
N PHE A 111 12.50 41.15 -67.08
CA PHE A 111 11.91 40.92 -65.76
C PHE A 111 10.60 40.14 -65.87
N SER A 112 10.38 39.22 -64.93
CA SER A 112 9.09 38.56 -64.76
C SER A 112 8.04 39.52 -64.20
N ASP A 113 6.77 39.14 -64.29
CA ASP A 113 5.70 39.89 -63.61
C ASP A 113 5.79 39.66 -62.09
N SER A 114 5.30 40.63 -61.30
CA SER A 114 5.10 40.47 -59.86
C SER A 114 3.75 39.81 -59.58
N VAL A 115 3.71 38.83 -58.67
CA VAL A 115 2.46 38.11 -58.34
C VAL A 115 2.18 38.20 -56.84
N ARG A 116 0.94 38.54 -56.45
CA ARG A 116 0.52 38.56 -55.04
C ARG A 116 0.06 37.17 -54.60
N VAL A 117 0.53 36.73 -53.44
CA VAL A 117 0.17 35.45 -52.81
C VAL A 117 -0.21 35.63 -51.35
N GLU A 118 -1.08 34.77 -50.83
CA GLU A 118 -1.56 34.79 -49.44
C GLU A 118 -1.18 33.50 -48.72
N VAL A 119 -0.51 33.65 -47.57
CA VAL A 119 -0.13 32.57 -46.66
C VAL A 119 -1.12 32.53 -45.51
N ALA A 120 -2.00 31.54 -45.53
CA ALA A 120 -3.04 31.35 -44.54
C ALA A 120 -2.52 30.58 -43.32
N SER A 121 -3.04 30.92 -42.15
CA SER A 121 -2.85 30.12 -40.93
C SER A 121 -3.57 28.78 -41.05
N VAL A 122 -3.09 27.80 -40.30
CA VAL A 122 -3.85 26.57 -40.02
C VAL A 122 -4.86 26.93 -38.93
N LYS A 123 -6.15 26.66 -39.16
CA LYS A 123 -7.17 26.79 -38.11
C LYS A 123 -6.86 25.78 -37.01
N VAL A 124 -6.39 26.26 -35.87
CA VAL A 124 -6.37 25.48 -34.62
C VAL A 124 -7.71 25.74 -33.94
N ASP A 125 -8.55 24.70 -33.82
CA ASP A 125 -9.86 24.82 -33.19
C ASP A 125 -9.70 24.78 -31.66
N THR A 126 -9.29 25.91 -31.08
CA THR A 126 -9.11 26.06 -29.63
C THR A 126 -10.43 26.24 -28.87
N LEU A 127 -11.57 26.33 -29.57
CA LEU A 127 -12.89 26.48 -28.95
C LEU A 127 -13.58 25.13 -28.70
N GLN A 128 -13.16 24.06 -29.39
CA GLN A 128 -13.66 22.70 -29.15
C GLN A 128 -12.84 21.91 -28.11
N GLN A 129 -11.66 22.39 -27.70
CA GLN A 129 -10.89 21.79 -26.62
C GLN A 129 -11.19 22.47 -25.29
N LYS A 130 -11.91 21.76 -24.41
CA LYS A 130 -12.14 22.17 -23.02
C LYS A 130 -10.78 22.26 -22.33
N MET A 131 -10.41 23.44 -21.82
CA MET A 131 -9.22 23.57 -20.97
C MET A 131 -9.47 22.81 -19.67
N TYR A 132 -8.68 21.77 -19.43
CA TYR A 132 -8.71 21.03 -18.17
C TYR A 132 -7.87 21.76 -17.13
N ASP A 133 -8.28 21.64 -15.88
CA ASP A 133 -7.53 22.18 -14.74
C ASP A 133 -6.19 21.46 -14.58
N ILE A 134 -5.22 22.10 -13.92
CA ILE A 134 -3.92 21.51 -13.64
C ILE A 134 -4.14 20.29 -12.76
N LYS A 135 -3.79 19.10 -13.30
CA LYS A 135 -3.92 17.84 -12.58
C LYS A 135 -3.20 17.95 -11.24
N GLY A 136 -3.93 17.76 -10.14
CA GLY A 136 -3.38 17.84 -8.79
C GLY A 136 -2.22 16.86 -8.59
N ILE A 137 -1.30 17.22 -7.69
CA ILE A 137 -0.19 16.34 -7.31
C ILE A 137 -0.80 15.09 -6.68
N THR A 138 -0.74 13.96 -7.39
CA THR A 138 -1.08 12.66 -6.85
C THR A 138 -0.03 12.30 -5.82
N ILE A 139 -0.42 12.32 -4.55
CA ILE A 139 0.37 11.80 -3.45
C ILE A 139 0.50 10.30 -3.73
N VAL A 140 1.69 9.87 -4.15
CA VAL A 140 2.02 8.45 -4.23
C VAL A 140 1.98 7.95 -2.79
N ASP A 141 0.98 7.13 -2.49
CA ASP A 141 0.90 6.46 -1.19
C ASP A 141 2.17 5.61 -1.06
N ASN A 142 2.94 5.84 -0.02
CA ASN A 142 4.22 5.15 0.15
C ASN A 142 3.90 3.66 0.27
N GLY A 143 4.34 2.84 -0.70
CA GLY A 143 4.01 1.42 -0.83
C GLY A 143 4.43 0.49 0.32
N ILE A 144 4.88 1.04 1.45
CA ILE A 144 4.92 0.32 2.72
C ILE A 144 3.54 0.48 3.35
N GLY A 145 2.59 -0.36 2.92
CA GLY A 145 1.27 -0.41 3.52
C GLY A 145 1.33 -0.52 5.05
N ASN A 146 0.22 -0.26 5.72
CA ASN A 146 0.11 -0.22 7.19
C ASN A 146 0.34 -1.57 7.90
N TRP A 147 0.94 -2.57 7.24
CA TRP A 147 1.19 -3.90 7.76
C TRP A 147 2.07 -3.91 9.03
N TRP A 148 3.00 -2.96 9.14
CA TRP A 148 3.89 -2.79 10.29
C TRP A 148 3.13 -2.49 11.59
N ILE A 149 1.93 -1.90 11.50
CA ILE A 149 1.06 -1.64 12.66
C ILE A 149 0.58 -2.97 13.25
N TYR A 150 0.24 -3.97 12.43
CA TYR A 150 -0.14 -5.30 12.93
C TYR A 150 1.02 -6.01 13.61
N VAL A 151 2.25 -5.84 13.10
CA VAL A 151 3.47 -6.33 13.76
C VAL A 151 3.66 -5.66 15.12
N LEU A 152 3.51 -4.35 15.19
CA LEU A 152 3.66 -3.59 16.43
C LEU A 152 2.61 -3.99 17.48
N ILE A 153 1.35 -4.20 17.07
CA ILE A 153 0.28 -4.72 17.95
C ILE A 153 0.63 -6.12 18.45
N THR A 154 1.14 -6.99 17.58
CA THR A 154 1.53 -8.36 17.96
C THR A 154 2.67 -8.34 18.99
N VAL A 155 3.69 -7.51 18.77
CA VAL A 155 4.81 -7.32 19.71
C VAL A 155 4.32 -6.76 21.04
N LEU A 156 3.36 -5.82 21.03
CA LEU A 156 2.77 -5.27 22.24
C LEU A 156 2.04 -6.35 23.07
N ILE A 157 1.23 -7.19 22.43
CA ILE A 157 0.51 -8.28 23.11
C ILE A 157 1.49 -9.27 23.74
N LEU A 158 2.54 -9.67 23.02
CA LEU A 158 3.59 -10.54 23.56
C LEU A 158 4.36 -9.87 24.71
N GLY A 159 4.63 -8.57 24.60
CA GLY A 159 5.24 -7.76 25.65
C GLY A 159 4.42 -7.75 26.94
N ILE A 160 3.08 -7.62 26.83
CA ILE A 160 2.17 -7.71 27.98
C ILE A 160 2.23 -9.10 28.61
N GLY A 161 2.24 -10.18 27.82
CA GLY A 161 2.40 -11.55 28.33
C GLY A 161 3.70 -11.75 29.10
N ALA A 162 4.82 -11.25 28.55
CA ALA A 162 6.14 -11.30 29.20
C ALA A 162 6.17 -10.47 30.49
N PHE A 163 5.55 -9.30 30.48
CA PHE A 163 5.42 -8.44 31.66
C PHE A 163 4.61 -9.13 32.77
N VAL A 164 3.46 -9.74 32.45
CA VAL A 164 2.66 -10.51 33.41
C VAL A 164 3.46 -11.66 34.00
N TYR A 165 4.19 -12.41 33.17
CA TYR A 165 5.07 -13.49 33.65
C TYR A 165 6.13 -12.96 34.63
N TRP A 166 6.82 -11.88 34.27
CA TRP A 166 7.88 -11.28 35.09
C TRP A 166 7.32 -10.71 36.40
N TYR A 167 6.21 -9.98 36.35
CA TYR A 167 5.55 -9.38 37.51
C TYR A 167 5.12 -10.45 38.53
N VAL A 168 4.50 -11.54 38.05
CA VAL A 168 4.06 -12.64 38.92
C VAL A 168 5.27 -13.43 39.45
N LYS A 169 6.33 -13.61 38.66
CA LYS A 169 7.60 -14.19 39.13
C LYS A 169 8.17 -13.36 40.30
N LYS A 170 8.22 -12.04 40.17
CA LYS A 170 8.74 -11.13 41.21
C LYS A 170 7.91 -11.21 42.50
N ARG A 171 6.58 -11.26 42.39
CA ARG A 171 5.68 -11.40 43.55
C ARG A 171 5.78 -12.76 44.24
N GLN A 172 5.94 -13.85 43.47
CA GLN A 172 6.07 -15.20 44.05
C GLN A 172 7.42 -15.44 44.73
N GLN A 173 8.49 -14.77 44.30
CA GLN A 173 9.81 -14.87 44.95
C GLN A 173 9.79 -14.30 46.37
N LYS A 174 9.13 -13.15 46.59
CA LYS A 174 9.01 -12.55 47.93
C LYS A 174 8.31 -13.46 48.94
N LYS A 175 7.30 -14.23 48.51
CA LYS A 175 6.60 -15.20 49.40
C LYS A 175 7.45 -16.41 49.80
N ILE A 176 8.53 -16.73 49.08
CA ILE A 176 9.37 -17.91 49.38
C ILE A 176 10.27 -17.64 50.59
N GLU A 177 10.74 -16.40 50.76
CA GLU A 177 11.57 -16.02 51.91
C GLU A 177 10.80 -16.04 53.23
N GLU A 178 9.48 -15.83 53.20
CA GLU A 178 8.64 -15.81 54.41
C GLU A 178 8.18 -17.21 54.88
N GLU A 179 8.15 -18.23 54.00
CA GLU A 179 7.52 -19.54 54.28
C GLU A 179 8.51 -20.67 54.65
N VAL A 180 9.84 -20.47 54.56
CA VAL A 180 10.82 -21.56 54.73
C VAL A 180 11.74 -21.31 55.93
N TYR A 181 11.22 -21.49 57.15
CA TYR A 181 12.06 -21.65 58.35
C TYR A 181 12.24 -23.15 58.61
N LYS A 182 13.48 -23.65 58.75
CA LYS A 182 13.71 -25.11 58.89
C LYS A 182 13.51 -25.61 60.31
N THR A 183 13.70 -24.75 61.32
CA THR A 183 13.57 -25.07 62.75
C THR A 183 12.93 -23.92 63.55
N PRO A 184 12.31 -24.19 64.72
CA PRO A 184 11.77 -23.15 65.60
C PRO A 184 12.81 -22.09 66.00
N ILE A 185 14.07 -22.50 66.22
CA ILE A 185 15.18 -21.57 66.54
C ILE A 185 15.56 -20.67 65.36
N GLU A 186 15.61 -21.20 64.14
CA GLU A 186 15.86 -20.40 62.93
C GLU A 186 14.75 -19.37 62.71
N LYS A 187 13.49 -19.79 62.92
CA LYS A 187 12.31 -18.92 62.84
C LYS A 187 12.41 -17.79 63.86
N ALA A 188 12.65 -18.11 65.14
CA ALA A 188 12.75 -17.12 66.20
C ALA A 188 13.91 -16.14 66.00
N THR A 189 15.08 -16.63 65.59
CA THR A 189 16.26 -15.79 65.33
C THR A 189 16.06 -14.86 64.14
N SER A 190 15.46 -15.36 63.05
CA SER A 190 15.12 -14.52 61.89
C SER A 190 14.09 -13.45 62.25
N LEU A 191 13.05 -13.81 63.00
CA LEU A 191 12.04 -12.86 63.46
C LEU A 191 12.62 -11.78 64.38
N LEU A 192 13.52 -12.15 65.31
CA LEU A 192 14.23 -11.17 66.15
C LEU A 192 15.10 -10.22 65.33
N ASN A 193 15.80 -10.71 64.30
CA ASN A 193 16.60 -9.86 63.41
C ASN A 193 15.72 -8.95 62.54
N ASN A 194 14.56 -9.43 62.11
CA ASN A 194 13.59 -8.62 61.37
C ASN A 194 12.94 -7.55 62.25
N LEU A 195 12.68 -7.86 63.53
CA LEU A 195 12.16 -6.92 64.51
C LEU A 195 13.12 -5.73 64.70
N GLU A 196 14.43 -5.98 64.79
CA GLU A 196 15.46 -4.93 64.84
C GLU A 196 15.43 -4.04 63.58
N LYS A 197 15.38 -4.65 62.39
CA LYS A 197 15.34 -3.92 61.11
C LYS A 197 14.11 -3.02 60.95
N LYS A 198 13.02 -3.30 61.67
CA LYS A 198 11.81 -2.45 61.63
C LYS A 198 12.01 -1.12 62.36
N GLU A 199 12.99 -1.03 63.27
CA GLU A 199 13.33 0.18 64.03
C GLU A 199 12.11 0.77 64.78
N LEU A 200 11.20 -0.09 65.26
CA LEU A 200 9.90 0.32 65.80
C LEU A 200 10.02 1.23 67.03
N TRP A 201 10.90 0.88 67.97
CA TRP A 201 11.10 1.69 69.18
C TRP A 201 11.76 3.04 68.87
N GLN A 202 12.63 3.12 67.86
CA GLN A 202 13.25 4.36 67.39
C GLN A 202 12.22 5.29 66.71
N LYS A 203 11.15 4.73 66.13
CA LYS A 203 10.00 5.46 65.56
C LYS A 203 8.96 5.85 66.62
N GLY A 204 9.21 5.55 67.90
CA GLY A 204 8.30 5.83 69.01
C GLY A 204 7.22 4.76 69.23
N GLU A 205 7.22 3.67 68.44
CA GLU A 205 6.26 2.56 68.52
C GLU A 205 6.71 1.48 69.52
N VAL A 206 7.10 1.90 70.73
CA VAL A 206 7.68 1.01 71.77
C VAL A 206 6.70 -0.10 72.18
N LYS A 207 5.40 0.16 72.18
CA LYS A 207 4.36 -0.85 72.47
C LYS A 207 4.33 -1.96 71.43
N GLU A 208 4.43 -1.61 70.15
CA GLU A 208 4.42 -2.57 69.04
C GLU A 208 5.67 -3.44 69.11
N TYR A 209 6.82 -2.82 69.38
CA TYR A 209 8.09 -3.52 69.57
C TYR A 209 8.02 -4.59 70.68
N TYR A 210 7.55 -4.22 71.88
CA TYR A 210 7.40 -5.19 72.97
C TYR A 210 6.28 -6.21 72.72
N SER A 211 5.30 -5.91 71.87
CA SER A 211 4.29 -6.89 71.44
C SER A 211 4.91 -7.95 70.56
N GLU A 212 5.60 -7.56 69.49
CA GLU A 212 6.31 -8.48 68.63
C GLU A 212 7.42 -9.25 69.37
N LEU A 213 8.19 -8.59 70.24
CA LEU A 213 9.28 -9.23 70.99
C LEU A 213 8.78 -10.38 71.87
N THR A 214 7.70 -10.17 72.62
CA THR A 214 7.13 -11.24 73.45
C THR A 214 6.45 -12.31 72.62
N ASP A 215 5.85 -11.95 71.49
CA ASP A 215 5.17 -12.91 70.63
C ASP A 215 6.19 -13.86 69.98
N ILE A 216 7.36 -13.35 69.59
CA ILE A 216 8.46 -14.20 69.10
C ILE A 216 8.91 -15.19 70.17
N ALA A 217 9.11 -14.73 71.41
CA ALA A 217 9.51 -15.59 72.52
C ALA A 217 8.44 -16.65 72.84
N ARG A 218 7.17 -16.25 72.94
CA ARG A 218 6.03 -17.16 73.21
C ARG A 218 5.85 -18.18 72.09
N ASN A 219 5.90 -17.77 70.82
CA ASN A 219 5.79 -18.67 69.68
C ASN A 219 6.90 -19.72 69.70
N TYR A 220 8.14 -19.30 69.98
CA TYR A 220 9.26 -20.23 70.08
C TYR A 220 9.04 -21.25 71.22
N ILE A 221 8.64 -20.77 72.41
CA ILE A 221 8.38 -21.64 73.57
C ILE A 221 7.25 -22.62 73.28
N GLU A 222 6.19 -22.18 72.62
CA GLU A 222 5.05 -23.03 72.25
C GLU A 222 5.43 -24.08 71.20
N GLU A 223 6.18 -23.71 70.17
CA GLU A 223 6.63 -24.65 69.12
C GLU A 223 7.69 -25.64 69.64
N ALA A 224 8.67 -25.18 70.42
CA ALA A 224 9.80 -25.99 70.87
C ALA A 224 9.50 -26.81 72.14
N ILE A 225 8.82 -26.20 73.13
CA ILE A 225 8.56 -26.82 74.44
C ILE A 225 7.15 -27.44 74.50
N GLN A 226 6.27 -27.13 73.54
CA GLN A 226 4.90 -27.66 73.44
C GLN A 226 4.05 -27.34 74.68
N ILE A 227 4.12 -26.08 75.13
CA ILE A 227 3.24 -25.53 76.17
C ILE A 227 2.44 -24.36 75.56
N PRO A 228 1.18 -24.14 75.96
CA PRO A 228 0.31 -23.11 75.36
C PRO A 228 0.75 -21.70 75.78
N ALA A 229 1.86 -21.20 75.23
CA ALA A 229 2.50 -19.97 75.67
C ALA A 229 1.77 -18.71 75.23
N MET A 230 1.05 -18.75 74.11
CA MET A 230 0.24 -17.62 73.64
C MET A 230 -1.02 -17.38 74.48
N GLU A 231 -1.62 -18.45 74.99
CA GLU A 231 -2.86 -18.39 75.76
C GLU A 231 -2.60 -18.22 77.27
N SER A 232 -1.35 -18.38 77.72
CA SER A 232 -0.97 -18.28 79.12
C SER A 232 -0.64 -16.85 79.54
N THR A 233 -1.05 -16.45 80.75
CA THR A 233 -0.51 -15.23 81.38
C THR A 233 0.99 -15.36 81.65
N THR A 234 1.68 -14.24 81.92
CA THR A 234 3.12 -14.25 82.22
C THR A 234 3.47 -15.19 83.38
N SER A 235 2.67 -15.18 84.46
CA SER A 235 2.89 -16.07 85.61
C SER A 235 2.66 -17.56 85.27
N GLU A 236 1.62 -17.87 84.51
CA GLU A 236 1.30 -19.23 84.08
C GLU A 236 2.36 -19.79 83.13
N LEU A 237 2.87 -18.97 82.21
CA LEU A 237 3.94 -19.36 81.29
C LEU A 237 5.22 -19.74 82.05
N ILE A 238 5.63 -18.93 83.02
CA ILE A 238 6.82 -19.20 83.84
C ILE A 238 6.64 -20.49 84.66
N GLN A 239 5.47 -20.72 85.24
CA GLN A 239 5.16 -21.96 85.94
C GLN A 239 5.14 -23.18 84.99
N GLY A 240 4.60 -22.99 83.77
CA GLY A 240 4.57 -24.00 82.71
C GLY A 240 5.97 -24.42 82.28
N ILE A 241 6.88 -23.47 82.07
CA ILE A 241 8.29 -23.74 81.72
C ILE A 241 9.00 -24.48 82.85
N ARG A 242 8.82 -24.07 84.12
CA ARG A 242 9.43 -24.77 85.28
C ARG A 242 8.95 -26.23 85.37
N THR A 243 7.65 -26.45 85.16
CA THR A 243 7.06 -27.79 85.18
C THR A 243 7.56 -28.65 84.01
N ALA A 244 7.62 -28.06 82.81
CA ALA A 244 8.15 -28.72 81.62
C ALA A 244 9.65 -29.08 81.80
N SER A 245 10.44 -28.19 82.41
CA SER A 245 11.86 -28.42 82.71
C SER A 245 12.08 -29.70 83.50
N THR A 246 11.32 -29.87 84.59
CA THR A 246 11.42 -31.05 85.46
C THR A 246 10.93 -32.31 84.75
N LYS A 247 9.84 -32.22 83.98
CA LYS A 247 9.24 -33.36 83.29
C LYS A 247 10.07 -33.86 82.10
N LYS A 248 10.63 -32.93 81.31
CA LYS A 248 11.43 -33.23 80.10
C LYS A 248 12.94 -33.30 80.38
N LYS A 249 13.36 -33.27 81.66
CA LYS A 249 14.78 -33.29 82.09
C LYS A 249 15.65 -32.23 81.37
N MET A 250 15.10 -31.04 81.14
CA MET A 250 15.82 -29.96 80.48
C MET A 250 16.85 -29.34 81.43
N ALA A 251 18.06 -29.09 80.94
CA ALA A 251 19.13 -28.43 81.70
C ALA A 251 18.93 -26.90 81.73
N LEU A 252 17.91 -26.43 82.45
CA LEU A 252 17.61 -25.00 82.57
C LEU A 252 18.21 -24.38 83.84
N THR A 253 18.95 -23.29 83.66
CA THR A 253 19.44 -22.46 84.76
C THR A 253 18.31 -21.60 85.32
N PRO A 254 18.16 -21.46 86.66
CA PRO A 254 17.16 -20.58 87.27
C PRO A 254 17.21 -19.14 86.74
N GLU A 255 18.41 -18.65 86.44
CA GLU A 255 18.67 -17.32 85.85
C GLU A 255 17.97 -17.12 84.49
N THR A 256 17.84 -18.16 83.67
CA THR A 256 17.20 -18.08 82.34
C THR A 256 15.72 -17.79 82.48
N VAL A 257 15.06 -18.49 83.41
CA VAL A 257 13.62 -18.34 83.65
C VAL A 257 13.32 -16.97 84.28
N GLU A 258 14.18 -16.52 85.19
CA GLU A 258 14.07 -15.19 85.80
C GLU A 258 14.27 -14.05 84.79
N ASN A 259 15.25 -14.19 83.89
CA ASN A 259 15.47 -13.21 82.81
C ASN A 259 14.26 -13.13 81.87
N LEU A 260 13.66 -14.26 81.50
CA LEU A 260 12.43 -14.30 80.71
C LEU A 260 11.27 -13.61 81.45
N GLU A 261 11.07 -13.94 82.73
CA GLU A 261 10.02 -13.35 83.55
C GLU A 261 10.16 -11.82 83.65
N ARG A 262 11.38 -11.33 83.86
CA ARG A 262 11.66 -9.89 83.93
C ARG A 262 11.28 -9.16 82.63
N VAL A 263 11.67 -9.71 81.47
CA VAL A 263 11.33 -9.09 80.18
C VAL A 263 9.83 -9.15 79.89
N LEU A 264 9.15 -10.26 80.20
CA LEU A 264 7.70 -10.38 80.01
C LEU A 264 6.92 -9.40 80.91
N ARG A 265 7.32 -9.25 82.17
CA ARG A 265 6.72 -8.26 83.08
C ARG A 265 6.95 -6.83 82.59
N GLN A 266 8.15 -6.52 82.12
CA GLN A 266 8.45 -5.21 81.53
C GLN A 266 7.58 -4.95 80.29
N ALA A 267 7.42 -5.95 79.42
CA ALA A 267 6.53 -5.86 78.28
C ALA A 267 5.07 -5.62 78.69
N ASP A 268 4.57 -6.27 79.73
CA ASP A 268 3.22 -6.04 80.27
C ASP A 268 3.06 -4.59 80.78
N LEU A 269 4.07 -4.03 81.45
CA LEU A 269 4.08 -2.61 81.86
C LEU A 269 4.05 -1.66 80.66
N VAL A 270 4.79 -1.95 79.59
CA VAL A 270 4.76 -1.16 78.36
C VAL A 270 3.39 -1.24 77.68
N LYS A 271 2.81 -2.44 77.57
CA LYS A 271 1.56 -2.69 76.85
C LYS A 271 0.32 -2.13 77.54
N PHE A 272 0.25 -2.29 78.86
CA PHE A 272 -0.95 -1.99 79.64
C PHE A 272 -0.81 -0.73 80.50
N ALA A 273 0.38 -0.48 81.07
CA ALA A 273 0.63 0.69 81.92
C ALA A 273 1.26 1.88 81.16
N LYS A 274 1.48 1.76 79.84
CA LYS A 274 2.12 2.77 78.98
C LYS A 274 3.49 3.23 79.49
N SER A 275 4.21 2.33 80.17
CA SER A 275 5.59 2.57 80.59
C SER A 275 6.49 2.83 79.39
N LYS A 276 7.45 3.73 79.55
CA LYS A 276 8.47 4.05 78.53
C LYS A 276 9.86 3.68 79.08
N PRO A 277 10.38 2.48 78.77
CA PRO A 277 11.72 2.08 79.14
C PRO A 277 12.75 2.95 78.43
N LEU A 278 13.96 3.04 78.98
CA LEU A 278 15.08 3.73 78.35
C LEU A 278 15.65 2.87 77.21
N ASP A 279 16.24 3.50 76.20
CA ASP A 279 16.74 2.81 74.99
C ASP A 279 17.69 1.64 75.29
N PHE A 280 18.51 1.78 76.34
CA PHE A 280 19.41 0.70 76.76
C PHE A 280 18.65 -0.50 77.34
N GLU A 281 17.53 -0.28 78.05
CA GLU A 281 16.69 -1.33 78.63
C GLU A 281 16.01 -2.14 77.52
N ILE A 282 15.53 -1.47 76.47
CA ILE A 282 14.90 -2.10 75.29
C ILE A 282 15.89 -3.04 74.59
N THR A 283 17.14 -2.58 74.44
CA THR A 283 18.21 -3.38 73.82
C THR A 283 18.63 -4.55 74.72
N GLU A 284 18.72 -4.32 76.03
CA GLU A 284 19.07 -5.34 77.02
C GLU A 284 18.00 -6.44 77.08
N ASP A 285 16.72 -6.06 77.06
CA ASP A 285 15.58 -6.98 77.09
C ASP A 285 15.54 -7.89 75.85
N ARG A 286 15.82 -7.33 74.67
CA ARG A 286 15.95 -8.13 73.45
C ARG A 286 17.10 -9.13 73.53
N ASN A 287 18.26 -8.72 74.05
CA ASN A 287 19.40 -9.61 74.22
C ASN A 287 19.12 -10.71 75.25
N LYS A 288 18.37 -10.41 76.32
CA LYS A 288 17.88 -11.42 77.26
C LYS A 288 16.98 -12.43 76.57
N ILE A 289 16.01 -12.00 75.76
CA ILE A 289 15.12 -12.90 75.00
C ILE A 289 15.90 -13.78 74.03
N GLN A 290 16.85 -13.21 73.27
CA GLN A 290 17.71 -14.01 72.39
C GLN A 290 18.51 -15.06 73.15
N LYS A 291 19.13 -14.68 74.28
CA LYS A 291 19.87 -15.60 75.15
C LYS A 291 18.96 -16.70 75.70
N VAL A 292 17.76 -16.35 76.14
CA VAL A 292 16.76 -17.29 76.64
C VAL A 292 16.39 -18.33 75.57
N ILE A 293 16.06 -17.89 74.36
CA ILE A 293 15.74 -18.78 73.22
C ILE A 293 16.89 -19.75 72.95
N LEU A 294 18.13 -19.24 72.87
CA LEU A 294 19.31 -20.08 72.65
C LEU A 294 19.54 -21.10 73.77
N THR A 295 19.38 -20.69 75.03
CA THR A 295 19.55 -21.61 76.17
C THR A 295 18.44 -22.64 76.28
N LEU A 296 17.20 -22.27 75.93
CA LEU A 296 16.07 -23.20 75.90
C LEU A 296 16.26 -24.26 74.82
N ASP A 297 16.72 -23.86 73.63
CA ASP A 297 16.97 -24.78 72.51
C ASP A 297 18.00 -25.85 72.86
N ASN A 298 19.13 -25.42 73.43
CA ASN A 298 20.21 -26.31 73.85
C ASN A 298 19.84 -27.22 75.03
N ALA A 299 18.82 -26.85 75.81
CA ALA A 299 18.40 -27.61 76.98
C ALA A 299 17.39 -28.72 76.65
N ILE A 300 16.84 -28.78 75.44
CA ILE A 300 15.91 -29.82 75.00
C ILE A 300 16.72 -31.07 74.61
N PRO A 301 16.49 -32.24 75.27
CA PRO A 301 17.17 -33.47 74.87
C PRO A 301 16.75 -33.88 73.46
N THR A 302 17.70 -33.88 72.51
CA THR A 302 17.47 -34.35 71.15
C THR A 302 17.56 -35.87 71.09
N GLU A 303 16.46 -36.56 70.79
CA GLU A 303 16.51 -37.94 70.29
C GLU A 303 17.14 -37.87 68.89
N LEU A 304 18.38 -38.36 68.74
CA LEU A 304 19.09 -38.36 67.45
C LEU A 304 18.36 -39.29 66.47
N PRO A 305 17.78 -38.77 65.38
CA PRO A 305 17.28 -39.62 64.30
C PRO A 305 18.45 -40.36 63.65
N THR A 306 18.21 -41.58 63.15
CA THR A 306 19.19 -42.35 62.38
C THR A 306 19.56 -41.63 61.08
N GLU A 307 20.84 -41.64 60.67
CA GLU A 307 21.32 -40.92 59.46
C GLU A 307 20.51 -41.24 58.19
N GLU A 308 20.01 -42.47 58.06
CA GLU A 308 19.17 -42.89 56.94
C GLU A 308 17.81 -42.17 56.91
N ASP A 309 17.19 -41.93 58.08
CA ASP A 309 15.89 -41.27 58.19
C ASP A 309 15.99 -39.76 57.90
N GLU A 310 17.10 -39.12 58.25
CA GLU A 310 17.36 -37.73 57.90
C GLU A 310 17.52 -37.56 56.38
N LEU A 311 18.34 -38.40 55.74
CA LEU A 311 18.55 -38.38 54.28
C LEU A 311 17.25 -38.62 53.52
N LEU A 312 16.40 -39.54 53.99
CA LEU A 312 15.11 -39.83 53.36
C LEU A 312 14.15 -38.65 53.49
N ASN A 313 14.08 -38.02 54.66
CA ASN A 313 13.25 -36.85 54.93
C ASN A 313 13.70 -35.63 54.12
N GLU A 314 15.01 -35.39 54.01
CA GLU A 314 15.56 -34.34 53.16
C GLU A 314 15.24 -34.57 51.68
N ALA A 315 15.40 -35.80 51.19
CA ALA A 315 15.09 -36.15 49.80
C ALA A 315 13.60 -35.96 49.48
N GLN A 316 12.70 -36.34 50.39
CA GLN A 316 11.26 -36.12 50.26
C GLN A 316 10.92 -34.62 50.25
N ARG A 317 11.51 -33.83 51.14
CA ARG A 317 11.34 -32.36 51.17
C ARG A 317 11.82 -31.72 49.86
N GLN A 318 13.01 -32.08 49.37
CA GLN A 318 13.51 -31.56 48.10
C GLN A 318 12.60 -31.91 46.92
N ARG A 319 12.04 -33.13 46.90
CA ARG A 319 11.03 -33.52 45.89
C ARG A 319 9.77 -32.66 45.99
N GLN A 320 9.24 -32.44 47.19
CA GLN A 320 8.07 -31.59 47.39
C GLN A 320 8.34 -30.14 46.94
N ILE A 321 9.50 -29.57 47.29
CA ILE A 321 9.90 -28.23 46.85
C ILE A 321 9.98 -28.16 45.32
N LYS A 322 10.62 -29.15 44.66
CA LYS A 322 10.67 -29.21 43.19
C LYS A 322 9.27 -29.26 42.57
N ILE A 323 8.38 -30.09 43.11
CA ILE A 323 6.99 -30.19 42.64
C ILE A 323 6.24 -28.86 42.82
N GLN A 324 6.40 -28.20 43.97
CA GLN A 324 5.77 -26.89 44.22
C GLN A 324 6.32 -25.81 43.28
N LEU A 325 7.64 -25.79 43.04
CA LEU A 325 8.28 -24.87 42.09
C LEU A 325 7.78 -25.09 40.66
N GLN A 326 7.64 -26.35 40.24
CA GLN A 326 7.05 -26.71 38.94
C GLN A 326 5.59 -26.26 38.83
N LYS A 327 4.75 -26.54 39.84
CA LYS A 327 3.35 -26.08 39.87
C LYS A 327 3.25 -24.55 39.79
N ARG A 328 4.09 -23.81 40.55
CA ARG A 328 4.15 -22.34 40.50
C ARG A 328 4.65 -21.83 39.15
N ARG A 329 5.63 -22.49 38.52
CA ARG A 329 6.09 -22.17 37.15
C ARG A 329 4.97 -22.37 36.13
N ASN A 330 4.29 -23.51 36.17
CA ASN A 330 3.23 -23.82 35.22
C ASN A 330 2.03 -22.88 35.40
N LYS A 331 1.66 -22.51 36.64
CA LYS A 331 0.65 -21.47 36.89
C LYS A 331 1.03 -20.11 36.30
N ARG A 332 2.30 -19.70 36.41
CA ARG A 332 2.80 -18.45 35.80
C ARG A 332 2.71 -18.47 34.28
N ILE A 333 3.14 -19.57 33.67
CA ILE A 333 3.07 -19.75 32.21
C ILE A 333 1.62 -19.76 31.76
N ALA A 334 0.75 -20.54 32.44
CA ALA A 334 -0.67 -20.61 32.12
C ALA A 334 -1.36 -19.25 32.22
N LEU A 335 -1.05 -18.44 33.23
CA LEU A 335 -1.58 -17.09 33.35
C LEU A 335 -1.10 -16.18 32.20
N ALA A 336 0.20 -16.18 31.92
CA ALA A 336 0.77 -15.36 30.85
C ALA A 336 0.21 -15.74 29.46
N VAL A 337 0.15 -17.04 29.16
CA VAL A 337 -0.46 -17.57 27.94
C VAL A 337 -1.95 -17.22 27.89
N GLY A 338 -2.67 -17.38 29.01
CA GLY A 338 -4.08 -17.02 29.11
C GLY A 338 -4.33 -15.53 28.81
N THR A 339 -3.47 -14.63 29.31
CA THR A 339 -3.54 -13.20 28.99
C THR A 339 -3.32 -12.93 27.51
N VAL A 340 -2.31 -13.55 26.89
CA VAL A 340 -2.04 -13.38 25.45
C VAL A 340 -3.21 -13.88 24.61
N VAL A 341 -3.72 -15.07 24.90
CA VAL A 341 -4.88 -15.66 24.18
C VAL A 341 -6.12 -14.77 24.36
N PHE A 342 -6.38 -14.28 25.56
CA PHE A 342 -7.49 -13.37 25.83
C PHE A 342 -7.37 -12.06 25.02
N LEU A 343 -6.18 -11.44 24.99
CA LEU A 343 -5.96 -10.21 24.23
C LEU A 343 -6.09 -10.44 22.72
N LEU A 344 -5.59 -11.55 22.19
CA LEU A 344 -5.76 -11.92 20.78
C LEU A 344 -7.25 -12.15 20.44
N ALA A 345 -7.98 -12.85 21.30
CA ALA A 345 -9.42 -13.06 21.11
C ALA A 345 -10.18 -11.72 21.16
N ALA A 346 -9.95 -10.88 22.17
CA ALA A 346 -10.61 -9.60 22.32
C ALA A 346 -10.34 -8.65 21.14
N THR A 347 -9.09 -8.55 20.69
CA THR A 347 -8.71 -7.73 19.52
C THR A 347 -9.35 -8.26 18.24
N THR A 348 -9.33 -9.57 18.01
CA THR A 348 -10.00 -10.19 16.85
C THR A 348 -11.50 -9.93 16.87
N THR A 349 -12.16 -10.13 18.02
CA THR A 349 -13.59 -9.87 18.19
C THR A 349 -13.93 -8.40 17.93
N PHE A 350 -13.10 -7.46 18.40
CA PHE A 350 -13.28 -6.03 18.13
C PHE A 350 -13.25 -5.69 16.64
N PHE A 351 -12.27 -6.23 15.88
CA PHE A 351 -12.19 -6.00 14.45
C PHE A 351 -13.34 -6.67 13.69
N VAL A 352 -13.76 -7.87 14.08
CA VAL A 352 -14.93 -8.55 13.49
C VAL A 352 -16.20 -7.74 13.74
N ALA A 353 -16.40 -7.19 14.93
CA ALA A 353 -17.59 -6.40 15.27
C ALA A 353 -17.65 -5.04 14.55
N THR A 354 -16.50 -4.41 14.30
CA THR A 354 -16.44 -3.06 13.72
C THR A 354 -16.26 -3.04 12.20
N LYS A 355 -15.53 -4.01 11.64
CA LYS A 355 -15.19 -4.08 10.20
C LYS A 355 -15.80 -5.29 9.49
N GLY A 356 -16.41 -6.22 10.23
CA GLY A 356 -16.99 -7.44 9.69
C GLY A 356 -15.99 -8.60 9.61
N PHE A 357 -16.53 -9.82 9.54
CA PHE A 357 -15.73 -11.04 9.49
C PHE A 357 -14.90 -11.15 8.21
N THR A 358 -15.48 -10.82 7.05
CA THR A 358 -14.83 -10.89 5.74
C THR A 358 -13.57 -10.03 5.71
N TYR A 359 -13.65 -8.78 6.19
CA TYR A 359 -12.49 -7.90 6.29
C TYR A 359 -11.35 -8.52 7.13
N VAL A 360 -11.65 -9.07 8.30
CA VAL A 360 -10.62 -9.67 9.18
C VAL A 360 -9.98 -10.88 8.51
N LYS A 361 -10.78 -11.77 7.92
CA LYS A 361 -10.32 -12.95 7.18
C LYS A 361 -9.39 -12.53 6.03
N ASP A 362 -9.81 -11.56 5.22
CA ASP A 362 -9.07 -11.15 4.02
C ASP A 362 -7.76 -10.42 4.34
N ASN A 363 -7.68 -9.73 5.48
CA ASN A 363 -6.43 -9.10 5.94
C ASN A 363 -5.44 -10.11 6.57
N LEU A 364 -5.93 -11.17 7.21
CA LEU A 364 -5.08 -12.17 7.87
C LEU A 364 -4.61 -13.28 6.94
N ILE A 365 -5.52 -13.79 6.10
CA ILE A 365 -5.26 -14.93 5.19
C ILE A 365 -4.91 -14.44 3.78
N GLY A 366 -5.28 -13.21 3.44
CA GLY A 366 -5.13 -12.64 2.10
C GLY A 366 -6.38 -12.83 1.24
N HIS A 367 -6.56 -11.93 0.26
CA HIS A 367 -7.59 -12.06 -0.78
C HIS A 367 -6.97 -11.67 -2.14
N PRO A 368 -7.02 -12.54 -3.16
CA PRO A 368 -6.29 -12.34 -4.42
C PRO A 368 -6.61 -11.03 -5.14
N THR A 369 -7.88 -10.62 -5.17
CA THR A 369 -8.32 -9.37 -5.82
C THR A 369 -8.07 -8.14 -4.97
N LYS A 370 -7.99 -8.28 -3.63
CA LYS A 370 -7.60 -7.18 -2.76
C LYS A 370 -6.15 -6.78 -2.99
N GLU A 371 -5.26 -7.75 -3.17
CA GLU A 371 -3.85 -7.49 -3.51
C GLU A 371 -3.72 -6.77 -4.87
N LEU A 372 -4.59 -7.07 -5.83
CA LEU A 372 -4.63 -6.37 -7.12
C LEU A 372 -5.15 -4.93 -6.98
N LEU A 373 -6.14 -4.71 -6.12
CA LEU A 373 -6.72 -3.39 -5.88
C LEU A 373 -5.73 -2.45 -5.19
N GLU A 374 -5.08 -2.93 -4.12
CA GLU A 374 -4.13 -2.16 -3.29
C GLU A 374 -2.73 -2.03 -3.94
N GLY A 375 -2.44 -2.82 -4.98
CA GLY A 375 -1.15 -2.79 -5.68
C GLY A 375 -0.96 -1.59 -6.59
N ASP A 376 0.19 -1.55 -7.28
CA ASP A 376 0.49 -0.50 -8.26
C ASP A 376 -0.35 -0.65 -9.53
N TRP A 377 -0.95 0.46 -9.97
CA TRP A 377 -1.72 0.54 -11.20
C TRP A 377 -0.90 1.12 -12.34
N VAL A 378 -1.11 0.59 -13.54
CA VAL A 378 -0.38 1.02 -14.74
C VAL A 378 -1.36 1.50 -15.79
N LYS A 379 -1.16 2.73 -16.26
CA LYS A 379 -1.87 3.27 -17.43
C LYS A 379 -1.09 2.92 -18.69
N SER A 380 -1.75 2.22 -19.61
CA SER A 380 -1.16 1.73 -20.86
C SER A 380 -2.10 1.96 -22.05
N GLU A 381 -1.53 2.11 -23.24
CA GLU A 381 -2.27 2.12 -24.51
C GLU A 381 -2.07 0.79 -25.22
N TYR A 382 -3.17 0.14 -25.63
CA TYR A 382 -3.17 -1.17 -26.28
C TYR A 382 -3.86 -1.10 -27.63
N GLY A 383 -3.34 -1.84 -28.61
CA GLY A 383 -4.04 -2.08 -29.87
C GLY A 383 -3.93 -0.98 -30.92
N ASN A 384 -4.63 -1.20 -32.03
CA ASN A 384 -4.81 -0.23 -33.11
C ASN A 384 -6.19 -0.44 -33.76
N PRO A 385 -7.17 0.47 -33.58
CA PRO A 385 -7.04 1.79 -32.95
C PRO A 385 -6.84 1.68 -31.43
N GLY A 386 -6.03 2.57 -30.86
CA GLY A 386 -5.52 2.46 -29.50
C GLY A 386 -6.59 2.65 -28.41
N VAL A 387 -6.55 1.79 -27.40
CA VAL A 387 -7.35 1.85 -26.17
C VAL A 387 -6.42 2.17 -25.01
N SER A 388 -6.60 3.35 -24.41
CA SER A 388 -5.92 3.76 -23.18
C SER A 388 -6.73 3.29 -21.98
N ILE A 389 -6.12 2.52 -21.08
CA ILE A 389 -6.78 1.96 -19.90
C ILE A 389 -5.79 1.83 -18.74
N GLU A 390 -6.28 2.01 -17.52
CA GLU A 390 -5.53 1.77 -16.29
C GLU A 390 -5.89 0.39 -15.74
N THR A 391 -4.88 -0.45 -15.47
CA THR A 391 -5.09 -1.82 -15.00
C THR A 391 -4.14 -2.17 -13.83
N PRO A 392 -4.53 -3.09 -12.94
CA PRO A 392 -3.69 -3.49 -11.78
C PRO A 392 -2.43 -4.25 -12.21
N LYS A 393 -2.41 -4.79 -13.43
CA LYS A 393 -1.25 -5.44 -14.06
C LYS A 393 -1.23 -5.13 -15.54
N VAL A 394 -0.03 -5.12 -16.12
CA VAL A 394 0.16 -4.92 -17.57
C VAL A 394 -0.45 -6.09 -18.34
N LEU A 395 -1.26 -5.78 -19.34
CA LEU A 395 -1.90 -6.77 -20.20
C LEU A 395 -0.88 -7.32 -21.19
N LYS A 396 -0.81 -8.65 -21.30
CA LYS A 396 0.14 -9.33 -22.18
C LYS A 396 -0.52 -9.62 -23.52
N ARG A 397 0.18 -9.35 -24.61
CA ARG A 397 -0.29 -9.69 -25.96
C ARG A 397 -0.41 -11.20 -26.09
N MET A 398 -1.56 -11.66 -26.57
CA MET A 398 -1.83 -13.06 -26.89
C MET A 398 -1.91 -13.27 -28.39
N ASP A 399 -1.62 -14.50 -28.81
CA ASP A 399 -1.73 -14.93 -30.20
C ASP A 399 -3.20 -15.19 -30.55
N THR A 400 -3.74 -14.36 -31.45
CA THR A 400 -5.15 -14.36 -31.85
C THR A 400 -5.52 -15.54 -32.75
N GLU A 401 -4.54 -16.15 -33.44
CA GLU A 401 -4.78 -17.22 -34.42
C GLU A 401 -5.33 -18.51 -33.80
N LYS A 402 -5.15 -18.69 -32.49
CA LYS A 402 -5.58 -19.88 -31.74
C LYS A 402 -6.97 -19.75 -31.10
N LEU A 403 -7.55 -18.54 -31.13
CA LEU A 403 -8.72 -18.20 -30.31
C LEU A 403 -10.01 -17.98 -31.12
N LEU A 404 -9.90 -17.62 -32.40
CA LEU A 404 -11.06 -17.37 -33.26
C LEU A 404 -11.22 -18.43 -34.36
N PRO A 405 -12.46 -18.71 -34.80
CA PRO A 405 -12.71 -19.50 -36.00
C PRO A 405 -12.04 -18.89 -37.24
N LYS A 406 -11.57 -19.76 -38.15
CA LYS A 406 -10.88 -19.33 -39.39
C LYS A 406 -11.71 -18.39 -40.27
N GLU A 407 -13.03 -18.55 -40.25
CA GLU A 407 -13.99 -17.72 -41.00
C GLU A 407 -13.99 -16.27 -40.49
N THR A 408 -13.95 -16.06 -39.17
CA THR A 408 -13.91 -14.73 -38.55
C THR A 408 -12.58 -14.03 -38.84
N MET A 409 -11.46 -14.78 -38.80
CA MET A 409 -10.13 -14.26 -39.14
C MET A 409 -10.02 -13.80 -40.59
N ALA A 410 -10.75 -14.43 -41.52
CA ALA A 410 -10.72 -14.06 -42.94
C ALA A 410 -11.26 -12.64 -43.21
N LEU A 411 -12.17 -12.15 -42.35
CA LEU A 411 -12.82 -10.83 -42.45
C LEU A 411 -11.96 -9.70 -41.85
N LEU A 412 -11.02 -10.05 -40.95
CA LEU A 412 -10.20 -9.10 -40.22
C LEU A 412 -8.91 -8.78 -41.00
N LYS A 413 -8.58 -7.50 -41.10
CA LYS A 413 -7.29 -7.00 -41.61
C LYS A 413 -6.22 -7.13 -40.54
N GLU A 414 -6.58 -6.81 -39.31
CA GLU A 414 -5.71 -6.87 -38.15
C GLU A 414 -6.56 -7.14 -36.90
N MET A 415 -6.05 -7.97 -35.99
CA MET A 415 -6.61 -8.15 -34.66
C MET A 415 -5.47 -8.23 -33.65
N GLN A 416 -5.64 -7.59 -32.51
CA GLN A 416 -4.72 -7.65 -31.40
C GLN A 416 -5.49 -7.90 -30.13
N LEU A 417 -5.04 -8.87 -29.33
CA LEU A 417 -5.63 -9.24 -28.06
C LEU A 417 -4.59 -9.11 -26.95
N PHE A 418 -4.96 -8.43 -25.87
CA PHE A 418 -4.14 -8.22 -24.68
C PHE A 418 -4.91 -8.72 -23.47
N VAL A 419 -4.26 -9.51 -22.61
CA VAL A 419 -4.93 -10.27 -21.56
C VAL A 419 -4.16 -10.20 -20.25
N TYR A 420 -4.90 -10.16 -19.14
CA TYR A 420 -4.42 -10.52 -17.82
C TYR A 420 -5.38 -11.54 -17.19
N GLY A 421 -4.81 -12.61 -16.63
CA GLY A 421 -5.56 -13.75 -16.08
C GLY A 421 -6.16 -14.66 -17.15
N SER A 422 -7.12 -15.46 -16.74
CA SER A 422 -7.95 -16.35 -17.57
C SER A 422 -9.38 -16.39 -17.02
N MET A 423 -10.35 -16.89 -17.78
CA MET A 423 -11.75 -16.93 -17.34
C MET A 423 -12.00 -17.77 -16.07
N ILE A 424 -11.04 -18.61 -15.65
CA ILE A 424 -11.15 -19.43 -14.42
C ILE A 424 -10.36 -18.83 -13.24
N ASP A 425 -9.64 -17.73 -13.46
CA ASP A 425 -8.92 -17.01 -12.39
C ASP A 425 -9.87 -16.05 -11.67
N ASN A 426 -9.45 -15.57 -10.49
CA ASN A 426 -10.28 -14.68 -9.65
C ASN A 426 -10.57 -13.32 -10.31
N PHE A 427 -9.72 -12.90 -11.24
CA PHE A 427 -9.91 -11.67 -12.02
C PHE A 427 -9.32 -11.84 -13.41
N TYR A 428 -10.10 -11.49 -14.42
CA TYR A 428 -9.78 -11.59 -15.82
C TYR A 428 -10.11 -10.28 -16.52
N ILE A 429 -9.17 -9.79 -17.32
CA ILE A 429 -9.40 -8.61 -18.15
C ILE A 429 -8.76 -8.80 -19.52
N THR A 430 -9.49 -8.38 -20.55
CA THR A 430 -9.00 -8.37 -21.92
C THR A 430 -9.28 -7.06 -22.61
N VAL A 431 -8.37 -6.70 -23.51
CA VAL A 431 -8.54 -5.63 -24.47
C VAL A 431 -8.28 -6.22 -25.85
N SER A 432 -9.29 -6.14 -26.71
CA SER A 432 -9.23 -6.60 -28.09
C SER A 432 -9.48 -5.43 -29.03
N THR A 433 -8.64 -5.27 -30.04
CA THR A 433 -8.81 -4.28 -31.10
C THR A 433 -8.75 -4.95 -32.45
N SER A 434 -9.76 -4.71 -33.28
CA SER A 434 -9.91 -5.36 -34.58
C SER A 434 -10.14 -4.31 -35.67
N LYS A 435 -9.51 -4.47 -36.83
CA LYS A 435 -9.80 -3.71 -38.06
C LYS A 435 -10.29 -4.64 -39.14
N PHE A 436 -11.34 -4.24 -39.84
CA PHE A 436 -11.92 -5.04 -40.92
C PHE A 436 -11.21 -4.76 -42.26
N LYS A 437 -11.17 -5.76 -43.17
CA LYS A 437 -10.56 -5.59 -44.50
C LYS A 437 -11.34 -4.64 -45.39
N ASN A 438 -12.67 -4.69 -45.27
CA ASN A 438 -13.60 -3.85 -46.01
C ASN A 438 -14.33 -2.94 -45.01
N PRO A 439 -14.79 -1.75 -45.44
CA PRO A 439 -15.69 -0.93 -44.64
C PRO A 439 -16.96 -1.73 -44.30
N VAL A 440 -17.20 -1.96 -43.01
CA VAL A 440 -18.40 -2.61 -42.49
C VAL A 440 -19.07 -1.64 -41.53
N ASP A 441 -20.39 -1.47 -41.65
CA ASP A 441 -21.14 -0.75 -40.62
C ASP A 441 -21.30 -1.68 -39.40
N ILE A 442 -20.68 -1.28 -38.29
CA ILE A 442 -20.62 -2.08 -37.07
C ILE A 442 -21.85 -1.75 -36.22
N ASP A 443 -22.70 -2.75 -36.06
CA ASP A 443 -23.78 -2.77 -35.07
C ASP A 443 -23.22 -3.30 -33.73
N LEU A 444 -23.11 -2.41 -32.74
CA LEU A 444 -22.51 -2.74 -31.44
C LEU A 444 -23.35 -3.74 -30.64
N ALA A 445 -24.68 -3.77 -30.82
CA ALA A 445 -25.52 -4.74 -30.15
C ALA A 445 -25.29 -6.16 -30.70
N LYS A 446 -25.17 -6.29 -32.03
CA LYS A 446 -24.80 -7.57 -32.67
C LYS A 446 -23.37 -7.99 -32.32
N ALA A 447 -22.45 -7.04 -32.19
CA ALA A 447 -21.09 -7.32 -31.74
C ALA A 447 -21.07 -7.85 -30.29
N LEU A 448 -21.95 -7.34 -29.42
CA LEU A 448 -22.13 -7.85 -28.06
C LEU A 448 -22.62 -9.30 -28.09
N GLU A 449 -23.68 -9.60 -28.84
CA GLU A 449 -24.18 -10.99 -29.01
C GLU A 449 -23.08 -11.92 -29.53
N GLY A 450 -22.26 -11.47 -30.49
CA GLY A 450 -21.12 -12.23 -30.99
C GLY A 450 -20.07 -12.51 -29.91
N SER A 451 -19.78 -11.53 -29.06
CA SER A 451 -18.85 -11.67 -27.93
C SER A 451 -19.36 -12.71 -26.93
N LEU A 452 -20.66 -12.70 -26.61
CA LEU A 452 -21.28 -13.67 -25.72
C LEU A 452 -21.19 -15.10 -26.29
N LYS A 453 -21.42 -15.28 -27.60
CA LYS A 453 -21.24 -16.60 -28.25
C LYS A 453 -19.81 -17.12 -28.17
N VAL A 454 -18.81 -16.25 -28.23
CA VAL A 454 -17.40 -16.65 -28.04
C VAL A 454 -17.17 -17.10 -26.59
N ILE A 455 -17.75 -16.41 -25.61
CA ILE A 455 -17.69 -16.81 -24.19
C ILE A 455 -18.38 -18.17 -23.99
N GLU A 456 -19.54 -18.40 -24.59
CA GLU A 456 -20.23 -19.70 -24.55
C GLU A 456 -19.36 -20.82 -25.12
N ALA A 457 -18.72 -20.58 -26.27
CA ALA A 457 -17.81 -21.54 -26.89
C ALA A 457 -16.56 -21.82 -26.04
N GLN A 458 -16.18 -20.90 -25.15
CA GLN A 458 -15.07 -21.04 -24.21
C GLN A 458 -15.49 -21.56 -22.82
N GLY A 459 -16.75 -21.99 -22.66
CA GLY A 459 -17.23 -22.67 -21.45
C GLY A 459 -18.10 -21.82 -20.51
N GLY A 460 -18.49 -20.61 -20.92
CA GLY A 460 -19.52 -19.83 -20.24
C GLY A 460 -20.90 -20.47 -20.41
N GLN A 461 -21.67 -20.54 -19.32
CA GLN A 461 -23.02 -21.12 -19.27
C GLN A 461 -23.97 -20.19 -18.52
N ASN A 462 -25.28 -20.35 -18.72
CA ASN A 462 -26.31 -19.58 -18.02
C ASN A 462 -26.08 -18.05 -18.07
N ILE A 463 -25.68 -17.54 -19.23
CA ILE A 463 -25.34 -16.14 -19.40
C ILE A 463 -26.61 -15.29 -19.32
N ILE A 464 -26.63 -14.37 -18.36
CA ILE A 464 -27.64 -13.32 -18.23
C ILE A 464 -26.96 -12.02 -18.65
N VAL A 465 -27.59 -11.28 -19.56
CA VAL A 465 -27.06 -10.01 -20.09
C VAL A 465 -28.07 -8.89 -19.89
N LYS A 466 -27.55 -7.74 -19.47
CA LYS A 466 -28.18 -6.43 -19.55
C LYS A 466 -27.31 -5.54 -20.43
N GLN A 467 -27.94 -4.62 -21.13
CA GLN A 467 -27.27 -3.71 -22.05
C GLN A 467 -27.62 -2.27 -21.68
N GLU A 468 -26.63 -1.39 -21.69
CA GLU A 468 -26.79 0.05 -21.54
C GLU A 468 -25.83 0.82 -22.46
N ASP A 469 -26.14 2.08 -22.71
CA ASP A 469 -25.23 2.98 -23.43
C ASP A 469 -24.08 3.37 -22.50
N PHE A 470 -22.88 3.47 -23.08
CA PHE A 470 -21.67 3.87 -22.35
C PHE A 470 -21.01 5.08 -23.02
N GLN A 471 -20.44 5.96 -22.21
CA GLN A 471 -19.70 7.13 -22.69
C GLN A 471 -18.38 7.27 -21.92
N THR A 472 -17.27 7.42 -22.64
CA THR A 472 -15.96 7.71 -22.02
C THR A 472 -15.89 9.16 -21.52
N ASN A 473 -14.88 9.52 -20.72
CA ASN A 473 -14.77 10.91 -20.23
C ASN A 473 -14.48 11.91 -21.36
N GLU A 474 -13.86 11.45 -22.45
CA GLU A 474 -13.69 12.24 -23.68
C GLU A 474 -14.93 12.29 -24.58
N GLY A 475 -16.04 11.68 -24.16
CA GLY A 475 -17.34 11.77 -24.82
C GLY A 475 -17.60 10.73 -25.91
N ILE A 476 -16.74 9.72 -26.06
CA ILE A 476 -16.90 8.67 -27.07
C ILE A 476 -17.98 7.70 -26.63
N THR A 477 -18.96 7.47 -27.49
CA THR A 477 -20.10 6.58 -27.21
C THR A 477 -19.80 5.14 -27.61
N GLY A 478 -20.30 4.22 -26.79
CA GLY A 478 -20.21 2.78 -26.98
C GLY A 478 -21.39 2.06 -26.32
N VAL A 479 -21.32 0.73 -26.29
CA VAL A 479 -22.31 -0.12 -25.62
C VAL A 479 -21.62 -0.89 -24.50
N LYS A 480 -22.25 -0.92 -23.33
CA LYS A 480 -21.86 -1.77 -22.21
C LYS A 480 -22.84 -2.93 -22.07
N GLY A 481 -22.32 -4.16 -22.14
CA GLY A 481 -23.05 -5.37 -21.78
C GLY A 481 -22.53 -5.91 -20.46
N TYR A 482 -23.41 -6.23 -19.51
CA TYR A 482 -23.01 -6.74 -18.20
C TYR A 482 -24.01 -7.73 -17.64
N GLY A 483 -23.57 -8.57 -16.73
CA GLY A 483 -24.44 -9.50 -16.05
C GLY A 483 -23.69 -10.64 -15.41
N THR A 484 -24.36 -11.78 -15.24
CA THR A 484 -23.82 -12.95 -14.56
C THR A 484 -23.76 -14.14 -15.50
N MET A 485 -22.80 -15.02 -15.25
CA MET A 485 -22.67 -16.29 -15.94
C MET A 485 -22.14 -17.35 -14.98
N SER A 486 -22.19 -18.61 -15.40
CA SER A 486 -21.52 -19.73 -14.73
C SER A 486 -20.34 -20.18 -15.58
N ILE A 487 -19.15 -20.27 -15.00
CA ILE A 487 -17.94 -20.71 -15.70
C ILE A 487 -17.60 -22.11 -15.22
N LEU A 488 -17.53 -23.06 -16.15
CA LEU A 488 -17.12 -24.42 -15.84
C LEU A 488 -15.60 -24.51 -15.92
N ASN A 489 -14.95 -24.83 -14.80
CA ASN A 489 -13.51 -25.11 -14.80
C ASN A 489 -13.28 -26.54 -15.32
N PRO A 490 -12.61 -26.73 -16.48
CA PRO A 490 -12.44 -28.05 -17.07
C PRO A 490 -11.53 -28.97 -16.26
N ASN A 491 -10.63 -28.42 -15.42
CA ASN A 491 -9.68 -29.18 -14.63
C ASN A 491 -10.30 -29.70 -13.33
N SER A 492 -11.03 -28.85 -12.61
CA SER A 492 -11.67 -29.22 -11.33
C SER A 492 -13.10 -29.74 -11.50
N LYS A 493 -13.70 -29.58 -12.68
CA LYS A 493 -15.13 -29.86 -12.98
C LYS A 493 -16.10 -29.09 -12.06
N THR A 494 -15.65 -28.00 -11.45
CA THR A 494 -16.49 -27.13 -10.61
C THR A 494 -17.01 -25.97 -11.45
N SER A 495 -18.24 -25.54 -11.17
CA SER A 495 -18.82 -24.35 -11.78
C SER A 495 -18.82 -23.19 -10.79
N THR A 496 -18.27 -22.05 -11.21
CA THR A 496 -18.20 -20.82 -10.41
C THR A 496 -19.12 -19.78 -11.03
N LYS A 497 -19.88 -19.06 -10.20
CA LYS A 497 -20.66 -17.92 -10.68
C LYS A 497 -19.75 -16.71 -10.85
N ALA A 498 -19.83 -16.08 -12.00
CA ALA A 498 -19.00 -14.93 -12.35
C ALA A 498 -19.87 -13.75 -12.76
N TYR A 499 -19.39 -12.56 -12.45
CA TYR A 499 -19.90 -11.31 -12.99
C TYR A 499 -18.98 -10.86 -14.12
N TYR A 500 -19.55 -10.28 -15.17
CA TYR A 500 -18.79 -9.79 -16.31
C TYR A 500 -19.32 -8.47 -16.82
N GLU A 501 -18.41 -7.71 -17.42
CA GLU A 501 -18.68 -6.43 -18.08
C GLU A 501 -17.91 -6.39 -19.40
N ILE A 502 -18.60 -6.03 -20.48
CA ILE A 502 -18.05 -5.91 -21.83
C ILE A 502 -18.35 -4.50 -22.33
N LEU A 503 -17.32 -3.73 -22.62
CA LEU A 503 -17.43 -2.46 -23.34
C LEU A 503 -17.11 -2.66 -24.80
N LEU A 504 -17.93 -2.10 -25.68
CA LEU A 504 -17.74 -2.12 -27.12
C LEU A 504 -17.79 -0.72 -27.69
N PHE A 505 -16.81 -0.41 -28.51
CA PHE A 505 -16.72 0.85 -29.24
C PHE A 505 -16.46 0.58 -30.72
N LYS A 506 -16.90 1.53 -31.55
CA LYS A 506 -16.59 1.53 -32.99
C LYS A 506 -15.88 2.82 -33.37
N GLN A 507 -14.70 2.70 -33.98
CA GLN A 507 -13.94 3.84 -34.49
C GLN A 507 -13.02 3.37 -35.63
N ASP A 508 -12.77 4.23 -36.64
CA ASP A 508 -11.84 3.97 -37.75
C ASP A 508 -12.05 2.65 -38.48
N GLN A 509 -13.32 2.29 -38.71
CA GLN A 509 -13.72 1.00 -39.30
C GLN A 509 -13.17 -0.22 -38.52
N GLY A 510 -12.97 -0.04 -37.22
CA GLY A 510 -12.55 -1.07 -36.28
C GLY A 510 -13.49 -1.20 -35.09
N LEU A 511 -13.36 -2.33 -34.40
CA LEU A 511 -14.08 -2.67 -33.17
C LEU A 511 -13.06 -2.75 -32.03
N GLN A 512 -13.31 -2.03 -30.95
CA GLN A 512 -12.59 -2.15 -29.69
C GLN A 512 -13.51 -2.81 -28.67
N GLN A 513 -12.99 -3.83 -28.00
CA GLN A 513 -13.69 -4.57 -26.97
C GLN A 513 -12.83 -4.64 -25.72
N ILE A 514 -13.44 -4.33 -24.58
CA ILE A 514 -12.82 -4.51 -23.27
C ILE A 514 -13.75 -5.43 -22.50
N MET A 515 -13.23 -6.54 -21.99
CA MET A 515 -14.01 -7.48 -21.17
C MET A 515 -13.34 -7.63 -19.83
N ILE A 516 -14.11 -7.48 -18.76
CA ILE A 516 -13.71 -7.72 -17.38
C ILE A 516 -14.60 -8.85 -16.85
N LEU A 517 -14.01 -9.76 -16.09
CA LEU A 517 -14.70 -10.89 -15.49
C LEU A 517 -14.07 -11.24 -14.15
N HIS A 518 -14.90 -11.51 -13.15
CA HIS A 518 -14.48 -11.91 -11.82
C HIS A 518 -15.58 -12.70 -11.11
N GLU A 519 -15.29 -13.27 -9.94
CA GLU A 519 -16.29 -14.01 -9.14
C GLU A 519 -17.46 -13.12 -8.72
N GLU A 520 -18.68 -13.67 -8.80
CA GLU A 520 -19.89 -12.96 -8.36
C GLU A 520 -19.87 -12.74 -6.84
N GLY A 521 -19.98 -11.48 -6.41
CA GLY A 521 -19.98 -11.11 -4.99
C GLY A 521 -18.61 -10.70 -4.43
N ASP A 522 -17.55 -10.74 -5.25
CA ASP A 522 -16.25 -10.17 -4.87
C ASP A 522 -16.31 -8.63 -4.91
N THR A 523 -16.32 -8.02 -3.73
CA THR A 523 -16.39 -6.56 -3.58
C THR A 523 -15.14 -5.86 -4.08
N TYR A 524 -13.96 -6.44 -3.89
CA TYR A 524 -12.71 -5.80 -4.34
C TYR A 524 -12.60 -5.85 -5.86
N ALA A 525 -13.03 -6.95 -6.48
CA ALA A 525 -13.07 -7.06 -7.94
C ALA A 525 -14.05 -6.07 -8.58
N ASN A 526 -15.19 -5.80 -7.94
CA ASN A 526 -16.11 -4.74 -8.38
C ASN A 526 -15.41 -3.37 -8.38
N GLU A 527 -14.69 -3.03 -7.31
CA GLU A 527 -13.93 -1.77 -7.21
C GLU A 527 -12.83 -1.67 -8.28
N ILE A 528 -12.13 -2.78 -8.56
CA ILE A 528 -11.16 -2.84 -9.67
C ILE A 528 -11.90 -2.57 -10.99
N SER A 529 -13.02 -3.24 -11.23
CA SER A 529 -13.77 -3.10 -12.47
C SER A 529 -14.24 -1.66 -12.68
N GLU A 530 -14.84 -1.03 -11.67
CA GLU A 530 -15.27 0.37 -11.73
C GLU A 530 -14.10 1.31 -12.04
N ARG A 531 -12.95 1.14 -11.37
CA ARG A 531 -11.75 1.95 -11.64
C ARG A 531 -11.24 1.76 -13.07
N VAL A 532 -11.21 0.51 -13.55
CA VAL A 532 -10.83 0.20 -14.93
C VAL A 532 -11.79 0.90 -15.90
N LEU A 533 -13.11 0.73 -15.74
CA LEU A 533 -14.14 1.31 -16.61
C LEU A 533 -14.05 2.84 -16.67
N HIS A 534 -13.85 3.51 -15.53
CA HIS A 534 -13.68 4.97 -15.48
C HIS A 534 -12.40 5.47 -16.15
N SER A 535 -11.40 4.61 -16.32
CA SER A 535 -10.11 4.95 -16.94
C SER A 535 -10.07 4.76 -18.46
N VAL A 536 -11.09 4.12 -19.05
CA VAL A 536 -11.14 3.76 -20.46
C VAL A 536 -11.27 5.01 -21.33
N GLU A 537 -10.30 5.19 -22.23
CA GLU A 537 -10.35 6.19 -23.29
C GLU A 537 -9.89 5.59 -24.62
N LEU A 538 -10.45 6.07 -25.73
CA LEU A 538 -10.00 5.69 -27.06
C LEU A 538 -9.18 6.82 -27.68
N ARG A 539 -8.12 6.44 -28.40
CA ARG A 539 -7.34 7.40 -29.16
C ARG A 539 -8.17 7.96 -30.30
N LYS A 540 -8.40 9.28 -30.30
CA LYS A 540 -9.05 9.98 -31.41
C LYS A 540 -8.27 9.80 -32.71
N ALA A 541 -8.99 9.46 -33.78
CA ALA A 541 -8.43 9.37 -35.11
C ALA A 541 -7.75 10.69 -35.46
N ALA A 542 -6.51 10.65 -35.92
CA ALA A 542 -5.89 11.83 -36.52
C ALA A 542 -6.64 12.10 -37.84
N ASN A 543 -7.46 13.16 -37.86
CA ASN A 543 -8.13 13.65 -39.06
C ASN A 543 -7.14 14.04 -40.16
#